data_AF-A0A9E1HZS0-F1
#
_entry.id   AF-A0A9E1HZS0-F1
#
_cell.length_a   1.000
_cell.length_b   1.000
_cell.length_c   1.000
_cell.angle_alpha   90.00
_cell.angle_beta   90.00
_cell.angle_gamma   90.00
#
_symmetry.space_group_name_H-M   'P 1'
#
loop_
_entity.id
_entity.type
_entity.pdbx_description
1 polymer ?
#
loop_
_entity_poly.entity_id
_entity_poly.type
_entity_poly.pdbx_seq_one_letter_code
_entity_poly.pdbx_strand_id
1 'polypeptide(L)' 'MKFKILHLFPDLLDQYFDSGNILCMRKRLEWRGIDCEVVAVRRDDPIADLSDVDVILIGGGGDNEQLYVC' A
#
# COMPACT_ATOMS: atom_id res chain seq x y z
N MET A 1 13.75 -13.83 1.20
CA MET A 1 12.31 -13.56 1.24
C MET A 1 12.16 -12.11 1.68
N LYS A 2 11.39 -11.29 0.95
CA LYS A 2 11.19 -9.86 1.27
C LYS A 2 9.83 -9.68 1.94
N PHE A 3 9.73 -8.75 2.87
CA PHE A 3 8.46 -8.35 3.45
C PHE A 3 7.66 -7.56 2.41
N LYS A 4 6.49 -8.04 2.01
CA LYS A 4 5.68 -7.45 0.93
C LYS A 4 4.52 -6.63 1.48
N ILE A 5 4.54 -5.34 1.16
CA ILE A 5 3.45 -4.40 1.44
C ILE A 5 2.66 -4.18 0.15
N LEU A 6 1.36 -4.44 0.18
CA LEU A 6 0.45 -4.08 -0.89
C LEU A 6 -0.15 -2.69 -0.59
N HIS A 7 0.09 -1.72 -1.45
CA HIS A 7 -0.49 -0.38 -1.37
C HIS A 7 -1.69 -0.29 -2.32
N LEU A 8 -2.89 -0.28 -1.76
CA LEU A 8 -4.14 -0.21 -2.52
C LEU A 8 -4.49 1.24 -2.88
N PHE A 9 -4.78 1.45 -4.17
CA PHE A 9 -5.28 2.69 -4.77
C PHE A 9 -4.45 3.94 -4.43
N PRO A 10 -3.10 3.91 -4.55
CA PRO A 10 -2.24 5.04 -4.16
C PRO A 10 -2.46 6.31 -4.97
N ASP A 11 -3.06 6.18 -6.15
CA ASP A 11 -3.41 7.27 -7.06
C ASP A 11 -4.71 7.99 -6.67
N LEU A 12 -5.56 7.35 -5.86
CA LEU A 12 -6.88 7.86 -5.48
C LEU A 12 -7.02 8.07 -3.97
N LEU A 13 -6.37 7.23 -3.17
CA LEU A 13 -6.48 7.19 -1.71
C LEU A 13 -5.15 7.53 -1.01
N ASP A 14 -4.48 8.60 -1.44
CA ASP A 14 -3.27 9.13 -0.77
C ASP A 14 -3.44 10.59 -0.28
N GLN A 15 -4.68 11.07 -0.24
CA GLN A 15 -4.97 12.47 0.10
C GLN A 15 -4.59 12.81 1.55
N TYR A 16 -4.55 11.80 2.43
CA TYR A 16 -4.12 11.93 3.82
C TYR A 16 -2.67 11.46 4.06
N PHE A 17 -1.86 11.42 3.00
CA PHE A 17 -0.42 11.11 3.05
C PHE A 17 -0.09 9.71 3.59
N ASP A 18 -0.84 8.71 3.16
CA ASP A 18 -0.63 7.30 3.50
C ASP A 18 0.69 6.75 2.92
N SER A 19 1.21 7.35 1.85
CA SER A 19 2.60 7.17 1.40
C SER A 19 3.64 7.45 2.51
N GLY A 20 3.32 8.32 3.48
CA GLY A 20 4.11 8.55 4.68
C GLY A 20 4.18 7.32 5.61
N ASN A 21 3.07 6.59 5.74
CA ASN A 21 3.02 5.35 6.51
C ASN A 21 3.91 4.27 5.87
N ILE A 22 3.92 4.18 4.53
CA ILE A 22 4.81 3.28 3.78
C ILE A 22 6.27 3.62 4.02
N LEU A 23 6.64 4.90 3.93
CA LEU A 23 8.01 5.33 4.17
C LEU A 23 8.46 4.98 5.60
N CYS A 24 7.60 5.21 6.59
CA CYS A 24 7.84 4.86 7.98
C CYS A 24 8.04 3.34 8.15
N MET A 25 7.15 2.53 7.58
CA MET A 25 7.25 1.07 7.62
C MET A 25 8.54 0.56 6.98
N ARG A 26 8.87 1.02 5.77
CA ARG A 26 10.11 0.67 5.09
C ARG A 26 11.33 0.98 5.96
N LYS A 27 11.37 2.16 6.57
CA LYS A 27 12.50 2.55 7.42
C LYS A 27 12.60 1.69 8.68
N ARG A 28 11.46 1.35 9.29
CA ARG A 28 11.41 0.47 10.48
C ARG A 28 11.83 -0.97 10.17
N LEU A 29 11.49 -1.49 8.99
CA LEU A 29 11.91 -2.80 8.50
C LEU A 29 13.42 -2.81 8.20
N GLU A 30 13.91 -1.77 7.52
CA GLU A 30 15.33 -1.57 7.23
C GLU A 30 16.18 -1.58 8.51
N TRP A 31 15.76 -0.86 9.57
CA TRP A 31 16.45 -0.86 10.87
C TRP A 31 16.52 -2.23 11.55
N ARG A 32 15.68 -3.18 11.12
CA ARG A 32 15.67 -4.57 11.62
C ARG A 32 16.38 -5.53 10.67
N GLY A 33 17.01 -5.04 9.60
CA GLY A 33 17.64 -5.87 8.58
C GLY A 33 16.64 -6.65 7.72
N ILE A 34 15.38 -6.20 7.65
CA ILE A 34 14.33 -6.84 6.86
C ILE A 34 14.18 -6.07 5.55
N ASP A 35 14.40 -6.76 4.43
CA ASP A 35 14.16 -6.18 3.10
C ASP A 35 12.66 -6.06 2.83
N CYS A 36 12.24 -4.98 2.18
CA CYS A 36 10.84 -4.65 1.97
C CYS A 36 10.55 -4.34 0.50
N GLU A 37 9.54 -5.01 -0.04
CA GLU A 37 8.94 -4.71 -1.33
C GLU A 37 7.60 -4.01 -1.12
N VAL A 38 7.32 -2.97 -1.92
CA VAL A 38 6.03 -2.29 -1.93
C VAL A 38 5.44 -2.45 -3.31
N VAL A 39 4.25 -3.05 -3.39
CA VAL A 39 3.51 -3.28 -4.63
C VAL A 39 2.28 -2.38 -4.63
N ALA A 40 2.23 -1.45 -5.58
CA ALA A 40 1.06 -0.61 -5.80
C ALA A 40 0.03 -1.34 -6.66
N VAL A 41 -1.24 -1.29 -6.25
CA VAL A 41 -2.39 -1.83 -7.00
C VAL A 41 -3.40 -0.73 -7.21
N ARG A 42 -3.71 -0.43 -8.47
CA ARG A 42 -4.72 0.54 -8.89
C ARG A 42 -6.04 -0.14 -9.19
N ARG A 43 -7.09 0.65 -9.39
CA ARG A 43 -8.46 0.15 -9.59
C ARG A 43 -8.60 -0.84 -10.76
N ASP A 44 -7.91 -0.54 -11.85
CA ASP A 44 -7.99 -1.28 -13.11
C ASP A 44 -6.85 -2.29 -13.27
N ASP A 45 -5.98 -2.43 -12.26
CA ASP A 45 -4.96 -3.48 -12.26
C ASP A 45 -5.63 -4.86 -12.08
N PRO A 46 -5.01 -5.94 -12.59
CA PRO A 46 -5.47 -7.30 -12.35
C PRO A 46 -5.61 -7.60 -10.85
N ILE A 47 -6.50 -8.54 -10.51
CA ILE A 47 -6.68 -9.01 -9.13
C ILE A 47 -5.31 -9.43 -8.58
N ALA A 48 -4.86 -8.74 -7.52
CA ALA A 48 -3.61 -9.06 -6.86
C ALA A 48 -3.73 -10.40 -6.13
N ASP A 49 -2.68 -11.21 -6.24
CA ASP A 49 -2.53 -12.40 -5.40
C ASP A 49 -2.18 -11.95 -3.97
N LEU A 50 -3.09 -12.19 -3.03
CA LEU A 50 -2.93 -11.83 -1.63
C LEU A 50 -2.20 -12.90 -0.80
N SER A 51 -1.91 -14.07 -1.38
CA SER A 51 -1.29 -15.19 -0.64
C SER A 51 0.17 -14.93 -0.25
N ASP A 52 0.84 -14.00 -0.93
CA ASP A 52 2.24 -13.60 -0.71
C ASP A 52 2.35 -12.16 -0.17
N VAL A 53 1.28 -11.62 0.45
CA VAL A 53 1.25 -10.27 1.01
C VAL A 53 1.30 -10.33 2.54
N ASP A 54 2.24 -9.61 3.14
CA ASP A 54 2.37 -9.53 4.61
C ASP A 54 1.47 -8.45 5.21
N VAL A 55 1.35 -7.30 4.53
CA VAL A 55 0.54 -6.15 4.98
C VAL A 55 -0.15 -5.50 3.78
N ILE A 56 -1.42 -5.17 3.95
CA ILE A 56 -2.18 -4.31 3.03
C ILE A 56 -2.28 -2.93 3.67
N LEU A 57 -1.93 -1.90 2.90
CA LEU A 57 -2.11 -0.50 3.27
C LEU A 57 -3.08 0.13 2.28
N ILE A 58 -4.17 0.66 2.83
CA ILE A 58 -5.18 1.43 2.10
C ILE A 58 -5.29 2.77 2.80
N GLY A 59 -5.10 3.84 2.04
CA GLY A 59 -5.26 5.18 2.57
C GLY A 59 -6.70 5.68 2.49
N GLY A 60 -6.86 6.98 2.68
CA GLY A 60 -8.13 7.66 2.47
C GLY A 60 -8.07 8.66 1.32
N GLY A 61 -9.20 8.77 0.61
CA GLY A 61 -9.44 9.80 -0.40
C GLY A 61 -10.66 10.65 -0.04
N GLY A 62 -11.01 11.59 -0.93
CA GLY A 62 -12.29 12.28 -0.84
C GLY A 62 -13.47 11.32 -1.04
N ASP A 63 -14.68 11.79 -0.70
CA ASP A 63 -15.88 10.95 -0.75
C ASP A 63 -16.09 10.29 -2.13
N ASN A 64 -15.80 11.01 -3.23
CA ASN A 64 -15.97 10.50 -4.58
C ASN A 64 -14.94 9.41 -4.93
N GLU A 65 -13.66 9.65 -4.60
CA GLU A 65 -12.57 8.70 -4.83
C GLU A 65 -12.78 7.44 -3.98
N GLN A 66 -13.18 7.60 -2.73
CA GLN A 66 -13.49 6.50 -1.83
C GLN A 66 -14.67 5.67 -2.35
N LEU A 67 -15.76 6.30 -2.79
CA LEU A 67 -16.91 5.62 -3.42
C LEU A 67 -16.56 4.92 -4.73
N TYR A 68 -15.54 5.38 -5.45
CA TYR A 68 -15.15 4.80 -6.72
C TYR A 68 -14.39 3.46 -6.56
N VAL A 69 -13.69 3.27 -5.43
CA VAL A 69 -12.80 2.12 -5.19
C VAL A 69 -13.23 1.17 -4.08
N CYS A 70 -14.17 1.57 -3.21
CA CYS A 70 -14.76 0.75 -2.16
C CYS A 70 -16.17 0.26 -2.51
#